data_AF-A0A4V1UCT8-F1
#
_entry.id   AF-A0A4V1UCT8-F1
#
_cell.length_a   1.000
_cell.length_b   1.000
_cell.length_c   1.000
_cell.angle_alpha   90.00
_cell.angle_beta   90.00
_cell.angle_gamma   90.00
#
_symmetry.space_group_name_H-M   'P 1'
#
loop_
_entity.id
_entity.type
_entity.pdbx_description
1 polymer ?
#
loop_
_entity_poly.entity_id
_entity_poly.type
_entity_poly.pdbx_seq_one_letter_code
_entity_poly.pdbx_strand_id
1 'polypeptide(L)'
;MALGNDRKGWDTALTLEALSAAGVALWTWSPTEDRLKFSGASRALGLGPLAPECSAAALRALVLPQDRPLAEELLREQPPHSEIALRLRMRGGEVGVWRGVWLEEGQRAAGVVAPETAFAASETDQLTGLLDRRSFVARARERLQTQQPFTLVVADLDRLRRLNEALGHERADLVLAALGARLAAAFPPESLMARVGEDEFAVLAPGLIPAGSRLREALERPLRVAGFDIHPTLAVGAVEAQGGDDAPDAAELLRRAELAVEAAKAAGRGGGAAYGSGMESDGLSRLALEGDLRGAVGRGEIGPFFQPIVRLNSGELSGFEALCRWRHPRRGLLPPDEFLPLAEEMGLMEDIGELMIRASARQLSEWQAKHPPAWQLTCSVNLSTGEIHRQGLVEDVAGLISKYRLRT
;
A
#
# COMPACT_ATOMS: atom_id res chain seq x y z
N MET A 1 42.45 10.50 -35.31
CA MET A 1 41.48 10.97 -34.30
C MET A 1 41.28 9.81 -33.34
N ALA A 2 42.10 9.74 -32.29
CA ALA A 2 42.09 8.64 -31.33
C ALA A 2 41.05 8.97 -30.26
N LEU A 3 40.02 8.15 -30.12
CA LEU A 3 39.07 8.25 -29.02
C LEU A 3 39.73 7.65 -27.79
N GLY A 4 40.13 8.51 -26.86
CA GLY A 4 40.64 8.14 -25.54
C GLY A 4 39.58 7.38 -24.76
N ASN A 5 39.95 6.18 -24.32
CA ASN A 5 39.15 5.34 -23.45
C ASN A 5 39.27 5.87 -22.01
N ASP A 6 38.52 6.92 -21.68
CA ASP A 6 38.37 7.41 -20.30
C ASP A 6 37.52 6.41 -19.50
N ARG A 7 38.18 5.35 -19.01
CA ARG A 7 37.67 4.63 -17.84
C ARG A 7 37.65 5.64 -16.71
N LYS A 8 36.46 6.12 -16.33
CA LYS A 8 36.21 6.82 -15.06
C LYS A 8 36.65 5.92 -13.91
N GLY A 9 37.94 5.97 -13.56
CA GLY A 9 38.47 5.36 -12.35
C GLY A 9 37.82 6.07 -11.17
N TRP A 10 37.32 5.30 -10.22
CA TRP A 10 36.74 5.83 -8.99
C TRP A 10 37.83 6.62 -8.25
N ASP A 11 37.59 7.91 -8.02
CA ASP A 11 38.47 8.71 -7.18
C ASP A 11 38.36 8.20 -5.74
N THR A 12 39.46 7.60 -5.27
CA THR A 12 39.53 6.99 -3.94
C THR A 12 39.38 8.05 -2.84
N ALA A 13 39.86 9.27 -3.07
CA ALA A 13 39.74 10.35 -2.10
C ALA A 13 38.29 10.80 -1.95
N LEU A 14 37.61 11.06 -3.07
CA LEU A 14 36.20 11.44 -3.09
C LEU A 14 35.28 10.35 -2.52
N THR A 15 35.63 9.08 -2.74
CA THR A 15 34.91 7.94 -2.16
C THR A 15 35.05 7.91 -0.64
N LEU A 16 36.26 8.13 -0.11
CA LEU A 16 36.50 8.18 1.34
C LEU A 16 35.84 9.39 2.01
N GLU A 17 35.82 10.55 1.35
CA GLU A 17 35.10 11.74 1.82
C GLU A 17 33.60 11.49 1.87
N ALA A 18 33.02 10.89 0.83
CA ALA A 18 31.60 10.54 0.79
C ALA A 18 31.21 9.52 1.88
N LEU A 19 32.04 8.49 2.09
CA LEU A 19 31.84 7.52 3.17
C LEU A 19 31.95 8.18 4.55
N SER A 20 32.92 9.07 4.74
CA SER A 20 33.06 9.82 5.98
C SER A 20 31.85 10.72 6.25
N ALA A 21 31.29 11.36 5.22
CA ALA A 21 30.08 12.18 5.33
C ALA A 21 28.83 11.33 5.65
N ALA A 22 28.77 10.09 5.15
CA ALA A 22 27.71 9.14 5.45
C ALA A 22 27.87 8.44 6.81
N GLY A 23 28.91 8.75 7.59
CA GLY A 23 29.19 8.08 8.87
C GLY A 23 29.61 6.61 8.71
N VAL A 24 30.03 6.21 7.50
CA VAL A 24 30.43 4.83 7.18
C VAL A 24 31.97 4.73 7.20
N ALA A 25 32.48 3.63 7.76
CA ALA A 25 33.88 3.26 7.61
C ALA A 25 34.02 1.92 6.86
N LEU A 26 35.05 1.84 6.02
CA LEU A 26 35.48 0.59 5.40
C LEU A 26 36.45 -0.11 6.34
N TRP A 27 36.38 -1.44 6.36
CA TRP A 27 37.33 -2.27 7.08
C TRP A 27 37.82 -3.43 6.23
N THR A 28 39.07 -3.84 6.46
CA THR A 28 39.65 -5.06 5.89
C THR A 28 40.40 -5.83 6.96
N TRP A 29 40.33 -7.16 6.94
CA TRP A 29 41.03 -8.06 7.84
C TRP A 29 41.89 -9.04 7.06
N SER A 30 43.18 -9.13 7.41
CA SER A 30 44.12 -10.12 6.88
C SER A 30 44.63 -10.99 8.05
N PRO A 31 44.06 -12.20 8.25
CA PRO A 31 44.45 -13.12 9.32
C PRO A 31 45.93 -13.47 9.30
N THR A 32 46.48 -13.72 8.11
CA THR A 32 47.89 -14.08 7.90
C THR A 32 48.87 -13.01 8.37
N GLU A 33 48.44 -11.74 8.38
CA GLU A 33 49.28 -10.60 8.75
C GLU A 33 48.90 -10.03 10.12
N ASP A 34 47.91 -10.63 10.80
CA ASP A 34 47.25 -10.08 11.99
C ASP A 34 46.96 -8.57 11.86
N ARG A 35 46.40 -8.18 10.70
CA ARG A 35 46.21 -6.77 10.35
C ARG A 35 44.78 -6.43 9.95
N LEU A 36 44.13 -5.59 10.76
CA LEU A 36 42.91 -4.87 10.39
C LEU A 36 43.27 -3.48 9.87
N LYS A 37 42.55 -3.00 8.88
CA LYS A 37 42.63 -1.62 8.40
C LYS A 37 41.27 -0.96 8.41
N PHE A 38 41.24 0.33 8.71
CA PHE A 38 40.04 1.16 8.74
C PHE A 38 40.23 2.45 7.94
N SER A 39 39.23 2.83 7.16
CA SER A 39 39.19 4.09 6.43
C SER A 39 37.77 4.68 6.41
N GLY A 40 37.62 5.99 6.19
CA GLY A 40 36.33 6.68 6.32
C GLY A 40 36.04 7.14 7.75
N ALA A 41 34.78 7.02 8.21
CA ALA A 41 34.28 7.58 9.47
C ALA A 41 34.73 6.86 10.77
N SER A 42 35.98 6.38 10.84
CA SER A 42 36.47 5.54 11.95
C SER A 42 36.33 6.20 13.33
N ARG A 43 36.58 7.51 13.48
CA ARG A 43 36.42 8.21 14.76
C ARG A 43 34.98 8.25 15.25
N ALA A 44 34.01 8.52 14.36
CA ALA A 44 32.60 8.61 14.70
C ALA A 44 32.05 7.26 15.20
N LEU A 45 32.63 6.16 14.74
CA LEU A 45 32.26 4.79 15.10
C LEU A 45 33.02 4.23 16.33
N GLY A 46 33.78 5.08 17.03
CA GLY A 46 34.61 4.63 18.15
C GLY A 46 35.83 3.78 17.73
N LEU A 47 36.14 3.71 16.44
CA LEU A 47 37.31 3.00 15.87
C LEU A 47 38.54 3.89 15.75
N GLY A 48 38.44 5.16 16.14
CA GLY A 48 39.53 6.13 16.08
C GLY A 48 40.86 5.62 16.68
N PRO A 49 40.87 4.97 17.86
CA PRO A 49 42.09 4.40 18.44
C PRO A 49 42.70 3.22 17.66
N LEU A 50 41.94 2.60 16.75
CA LEU A 50 42.37 1.45 15.94
C LEU A 50 42.72 1.84 14.49
N ALA A 51 42.40 3.07 14.09
CA ALA A 51 42.67 3.55 12.74
C ALA A 51 44.10 4.12 12.62
N PRO A 52 44.75 4.03 11.44
CA PRO A 52 44.25 3.40 10.22
C PRO A 52 44.42 1.88 10.20
N GLU A 53 45.21 1.31 11.11
CA GLU A 53 45.45 -0.13 11.21
C GLU A 53 45.70 -0.61 12.64
N CYS A 54 45.29 -1.84 12.96
CA CYS A 54 45.48 -2.46 14.26
C CYS A 54 45.57 -3.99 14.15
N SER A 55 45.94 -4.66 15.25
CA SER A 55 45.86 -6.13 15.35
C SER A 55 44.48 -6.62 15.80
N ALA A 56 44.21 -7.91 15.64
CA ALA A 56 43.01 -8.55 16.19
C ALA A 56 42.91 -8.38 17.71
N ALA A 57 44.04 -8.44 18.42
CA ALA A 57 44.09 -8.22 19.87
C ALA A 57 43.65 -6.81 20.27
N ALA A 58 44.06 -5.79 19.50
CA ALA A 58 43.67 -4.40 19.75
C ALA A 58 42.16 -4.19 19.51
N LEU A 59 41.59 -4.78 18.46
CA LEU A 59 40.14 -4.76 18.22
C LEU A 59 39.39 -5.35 19.42
N ARG A 60 39.75 -6.58 19.84
CA ARG A 60 39.15 -7.27 21.00
C ARG A 60 39.20 -6.45 22.29
N ALA A 61 40.29 -5.71 22.51
CA ALA A 61 40.47 -4.88 23.68
C ALA A 61 39.53 -3.66 23.71
N LEU A 62 39.13 -3.17 22.53
CA LEU A 62 38.25 -2.01 22.39
C LEU A 62 36.76 -2.39 22.36
N VAL A 63 36.42 -3.64 22.05
CA VAL A 63 35.03 -4.16 22.15
C VAL A 63 34.59 -4.24 23.60
N LEU A 64 33.32 -3.91 23.88
CA LEU A 64 32.77 -4.07 25.22
C LEU A 64 32.78 -5.53 25.68
N PRO A 65 32.94 -5.81 26.99
CA PRO A 65 33.05 -7.19 27.50
C PRO A 65 31.94 -8.13 27.05
N GLN A 66 30.69 -7.65 26.98
CA GLN A 66 29.53 -8.43 26.55
C GLN A 66 29.55 -8.85 25.07
N ASP A 67 30.25 -8.10 24.22
CA ASP A 67 30.24 -8.29 22.76
C ASP A 67 31.54 -8.97 22.28
N ARG A 68 32.45 -9.34 23.19
CA ARG A 68 33.69 -10.07 22.85
C ARG A 68 33.45 -11.36 22.05
N PRO A 69 32.41 -12.18 22.32
CA PRO A 69 32.14 -13.35 21.49
C PRO A 69 31.87 -12.99 20.01
N LEU A 70 31.25 -11.84 19.75
CA LEU A 70 30.98 -11.34 18.40
C LEU A 70 32.26 -10.83 17.73
N ALA A 71 33.19 -10.26 18.51
CA ALA A 71 34.52 -9.92 18.01
C ALA A 71 35.31 -11.16 17.58
N GLU A 72 35.21 -12.26 18.34
CA GLU A 72 35.81 -13.54 17.96
C GLU A 72 35.16 -14.11 16.69
N GLU A 73 33.86 -13.93 16.53
CA GLU A 73 33.15 -14.35 15.31
C GLU A 73 33.58 -13.55 14.09
N LEU A 74 33.74 -12.22 14.22
CA LEU A 74 34.25 -11.34 13.17
C LEU A 74 35.67 -11.75 12.71
N LEU A 75 36.53 -12.12 13.66
CA LEU A 75 37.94 -12.42 13.42
C LEU A 75 38.21 -13.88 13.06
N ARG A 76 37.19 -14.76 13.12
CA ARG A 76 37.32 -16.18 12.78
C ARG A 76 37.38 -16.35 11.28
N GLU A 77 38.43 -17.02 10.80
CA GLU A 77 38.54 -17.40 9.39
C GLU A 77 37.34 -18.21 8.92
N GLN A 78 36.78 -17.82 7.77
CA GLN A 78 35.67 -18.51 7.13
C GLN A 78 35.98 -18.78 5.65
N PRO A 79 35.27 -19.73 5.01
CA PRO A 79 35.42 -19.99 3.58
C PRO A 79 35.19 -18.72 2.74
N PRO A 80 35.79 -18.63 1.54
CA PRO A 80 35.49 -17.56 0.59
C PRO A 80 33.99 -17.41 0.33
N HIS A 81 33.56 -16.17 0.08
CA HIS A 81 32.17 -15.73 -0.09
C HIS A 81 31.28 -15.82 1.16
N SER A 82 31.84 -16.20 2.32
CA SER A 82 31.07 -16.19 3.57
C SER A 82 30.73 -14.75 3.96
N GLU A 83 29.46 -14.49 4.21
CA GLU A 83 28.99 -13.18 4.65
C GLU A 83 29.28 -12.95 6.14
N ILE A 84 29.57 -11.70 6.48
CA ILE A 84 29.73 -11.23 7.84
C ILE A 84 28.59 -10.25 8.11
N ALA A 85 27.81 -10.49 9.15
CA ALA A 85 26.72 -9.63 9.58
C ALA A 85 26.59 -9.67 11.10
N LEU A 86 27.06 -8.62 11.77
CA LEU A 86 27.06 -8.58 13.24
C LEU A 86 26.89 -7.16 13.77
N ARG A 87 26.39 -7.07 15.00
CA ARG A 87 26.22 -5.83 15.75
C ARG A 87 27.25 -5.79 16.86
N LEU A 88 28.19 -4.86 16.82
CA LEU A 88 29.31 -4.81 17.76
C LEU A 88 29.39 -3.41 18.38
N ARG A 89 29.39 -3.35 19.71
CA ARG A 89 29.61 -2.08 20.42
C ARG A 89 31.08 -1.89 20.77
N MET A 90 31.66 -0.82 20.23
CA MET A 90 33.01 -0.37 20.58
C MET A 90 32.95 0.53 21.83
N ARG A 91 34.00 0.47 22.65
CA ARG A 91 34.12 1.34 23.82
C ARG A 91 34.26 2.79 23.37
N GLY A 92 33.34 3.65 23.81
CA GLY A 92 33.32 5.07 23.45
C GLY A 92 32.65 5.38 22.11
N GLY A 93 31.97 4.41 21.49
CA GLY A 93 31.14 4.59 20.29
C GLY A 93 29.74 4.00 20.47
N GLU A 94 28.85 4.27 19.52
CA GLU A 94 27.53 3.65 19.42
C GLU A 94 27.63 2.18 18.94
N VAL A 95 26.52 1.46 18.89
CA VAL A 95 26.48 0.13 18.27
C VAL A 95 26.81 0.29 16.78
N GLY A 96 27.80 -0.44 16.26
CA GLY A 96 28.08 -0.50 14.83
C GLY A 96 27.46 -1.74 14.20
N VAL A 97 26.87 -1.60 13.03
CA VAL A 97 26.47 -2.73 12.17
C VAL A 97 27.61 -3.01 11.21
N TRP A 98 28.20 -4.19 11.33
CA TRP A 98 29.31 -4.66 10.51
C TRP A 98 28.77 -5.60 9.43
N ARG A 99 29.01 -5.25 8.17
CA ARG A 99 28.66 -6.07 7.00
C ARG A 99 29.90 -6.28 6.16
N GLY A 100 30.16 -7.51 5.74
CA GLY A 100 31.34 -7.82 4.93
C GLY A 100 31.26 -9.19 4.28
N VAL A 101 32.33 -9.53 3.56
CA VAL A 101 32.48 -10.81 2.87
C VAL A 101 33.91 -11.29 2.94
N TRP A 102 34.10 -12.61 3.02
CA TRP A 102 35.39 -13.26 2.84
C TRP A 102 35.75 -13.36 1.35
N LEU A 103 36.93 -12.91 0.97
CA LEU A 103 37.40 -12.84 -0.41
C LEU A 103 38.21 -14.10 -0.78
N GLU A 104 38.16 -14.49 -2.06
CA GLU A 104 38.90 -15.65 -2.58
C GLU A 104 40.43 -15.47 -2.54
N GLU A 105 40.92 -14.25 -2.82
CA GLU A 105 42.35 -13.97 -2.87
C GLU A 105 42.90 -13.57 -1.50
N GLY A 106 43.77 -14.42 -0.93
CA GLY A 106 44.59 -14.10 0.25
C GLY A 106 43.94 -14.31 1.61
N GLN A 107 42.82 -15.05 1.70
CA GLN A 107 42.03 -15.26 2.95
C GLN A 107 41.76 -13.93 3.67
N ARG A 108 41.28 -12.91 2.96
CA ARG A 108 40.98 -11.60 3.54
C ARG A 108 39.48 -11.41 3.67
N ALA A 109 39.05 -10.69 4.70
CA ALA A 109 37.68 -10.20 4.79
C ALA A 109 37.66 -8.68 4.54
N ALA A 110 36.62 -8.19 3.88
CA ALA A 110 36.42 -6.76 3.67
C ALA A 110 34.95 -6.39 3.81
N GLY A 111 34.69 -5.17 4.25
CA GLY A 111 33.33 -4.73 4.49
C GLY A 111 33.19 -3.28 4.90
N VAL A 112 31.98 -2.95 5.30
CA VAL A 112 31.58 -1.66 5.86
C VAL A 112 31.13 -1.81 7.31
N VAL A 113 31.29 -0.75 8.07
CA VAL A 113 30.66 -0.55 9.36
C VAL A 113 30.03 0.84 9.38
N ALA A 114 28.79 0.91 9.83
CA ALA A 114 28.08 2.18 10.03
C ALA A 114 27.36 2.13 11.39
N PRO A 115 26.95 3.28 11.95
CA PRO A 115 26.25 3.27 13.23
C PRO A 115 24.92 2.55 13.05
N GLU A 116 24.47 1.87 14.10
CA GLU A 116 23.17 1.20 14.08
C GLU A 116 22.06 2.19 13.79
N THR A 117 22.17 3.48 14.14
CA THR A 117 21.22 4.52 13.74
C THR A 117 21.08 4.70 12.22
N ALA A 118 22.13 4.41 11.43
CA ALA A 118 22.05 4.40 9.96
C ALA A 118 21.30 3.16 9.41
N PHE A 119 21.12 2.12 10.24
CA PHE A 119 20.41 0.88 9.92
C PHE A 119 19.25 0.59 10.88
N ALA A 120 18.96 1.51 11.80
CA ALA A 120 17.98 1.33 12.84
C ALA A 120 16.65 1.22 12.12
N ALA A 121 15.77 0.36 12.65
CA ALA A 121 14.42 0.24 12.14
C ALA A 121 13.88 1.65 11.89
N SER A 122 13.68 1.97 10.62
CA SER A 122 13.22 3.28 10.20
C SER A 122 12.02 3.62 11.06
N GLU A 123 12.09 4.69 11.86
CA GLU A 123 10.92 5.12 12.63
C GLU A 123 9.74 5.44 11.70
N THR A 124 10.05 5.58 10.40
CA THR A 124 9.12 5.85 9.33
C THR A 124 8.92 4.64 8.41
N ASP A 125 7.70 4.49 7.94
CA ASP A 125 7.35 3.66 6.80
C ASP A 125 8.10 4.14 5.55
N GLN A 126 8.83 3.23 4.89
CA GLN A 126 9.70 3.57 3.77
C GLN A 126 8.94 4.07 2.54
N LEU A 127 7.65 3.71 2.41
CA LEU A 127 6.84 4.11 1.26
C LEU A 127 6.31 5.54 1.42
N THR A 128 5.82 5.88 2.61
CA THR A 128 5.10 7.13 2.86
C THR A 128 5.94 8.19 3.57
N GLY A 129 7.03 7.79 4.24
CA GLY A 129 7.84 8.66 5.09
C GLY A 129 7.14 9.07 6.40
N LEU A 130 5.91 8.60 6.65
CA LEU A 130 5.20 8.76 7.91
C LEU A 130 5.73 7.77 8.95
N LEU A 131 5.37 7.92 10.23
CA LEU A 131 5.76 6.94 11.25
C LEU A 131 5.26 5.54 10.92
N ASP A 132 6.04 4.51 11.25
CA ASP A 132 5.56 3.14 11.28
C ASP A 132 4.67 2.90 12.51
N ARG A 133 3.94 1.78 12.53
CA ARG A 133 3.04 1.43 13.65
C ARG A 133 3.74 1.43 15.01
N ARG A 134 4.95 0.85 15.07
CA ARG A 134 5.70 0.71 16.33
C ARG A 134 6.10 2.07 16.88
N SER A 135 6.60 2.94 16.01
CA SER A 135 7.10 4.27 16.37
C SER A 135 5.95 5.22 16.68
N PHE A 136 4.83 5.09 15.97
CA PHE A 136 3.60 5.79 16.30
C PHE A 136 3.12 5.48 17.71
N VAL A 137 3.01 4.21 18.09
CA VAL A 137 2.56 3.80 19.44
C VAL A 137 3.53 4.30 20.52
N ALA A 138 4.85 4.21 20.28
CA ALA A 138 5.85 4.69 21.22
C ALA A 138 5.75 6.21 21.45
N ARG A 139 5.68 7.01 20.37
CA ARG A 139 5.55 8.47 20.46
C ARG A 139 4.18 8.91 20.98
N ALA A 140 3.12 8.19 20.64
CA ALA A 140 1.78 8.46 21.15
C ALA A 140 1.72 8.28 22.68
N ARG A 141 2.38 7.24 23.22
CA ARG A 141 2.49 7.02 24.66
C ARG A 141 3.14 8.21 25.37
N GLU A 142 4.22 8.74 24.82
CA GLU A 142 4.88 9.93 25.37
C GLU A 142 3.97 11.17 25.29
N ARG A 143 3.28 11.36 24.15
CA ARG A 143 2.41 12.54 23.94
C ARG A 143 1.21 12.56 24.87
N LEU A 144 0.61 11.40 25.11
CA LEU A 144 -0.56 11.24 25.99
C LEU A 144 -0.28 11.55 27.45
N GLN A 145 0.99 11.63 27.89
CA GLN A 145 1.33 12.05 29.26
C GLN A 145 1.06 13.54 29.53
N THR A 146 0.89 14.34 28.47
CA THR A 146 0.57 15.77 28.62
C THR A 146 -0.91 15.97 29.00
N GLN A 147 -1.19 16.83 29.98
CA GLN A 147 -2.56 17.11 30.46
C GLN A 147 -3.34 17.98 29.46
N GLN A 148 -3.80 17.37 28.37
CA GLN A 148 -4.66 17.98 27.36
C GLN A 148 -5.51 16.91 26.65
N PRO A 149 -6.64 17.28 26.04
CA PRO A 149 -7.40 16.34 25.22
C PRO A 149 -6.66 16.00 23.92
N PHE A 150 -6.95 14.82 23.38
CA PHE A 150 -6.44 14.33 22.11
C PHE A 150 -7.56 13.66 21.32
N THR A 151 -7.44 13.72 20.00
CA THR A 151 -8.24 12.92 19.08
C THR A 151 -7.31 11.99 18.29
N LEU A 152 -7.53 10.69 18.43
CA LEU A 152 -6.91 9.67 17.57
C LEU A 152 -7.88 9.31 16.45
N VAL A 153 -7.40 9.41 15.21
CA VAL A 153 -8.15 9.02 14.02
C VAL A 153 -7.37 7.95 13.28
N VAL A 154 -8.08 6.91 12.84
CA VAL A 154 -7.57 5.89 11.92
C VAL A 154 -8.43 5.94 10.66
N ALA A 155 -7.78 5.82 9.52
CA ALA A 155 -8.42 5.76 8.23
C ALA A 155 -7.90 4.56 7.44
N ASP A 156 -8.80 3.84 6.81
CA ASP A 156 -8.48 2.69 5.96
C ASP A 156 -8.89 3.00 4.53
N LEU A 157 -7.96 2.77 3.60
CA LEU A 157 -8.18 2.96 2.18
C LEU A 157 -9.03 1.84 1.58
N ASP A 158 -10.24 2.20 1.17
CA ASP A 158 -11.14 1.25 0.54
C ASP A 158 -10.52 0.67 -0.73
N ARG A 159 -10.64 -0.66 -0.88
CA ARG A 159 -10.35 -1.39 -2.13
C ARG A 159 -8.90 -1.22 -2.63
N LEU A 160 -7.91 -1.03 -1.75
CA LEU A 160 -6.48 -1.03 -2.13
C LEU A 160 -6.10 -2.28 -2.94
N ARG A 161 -6.66 -3.45 -2.62
CA ARG A 161 -6.47 -4.68 -3.42
C ARG A 161 -6.88 -4.51 -4.88
N ARG A 162 -8.04 -3.90 -5.17
CA ARG A 162 -8.49 -3.66 -6.54
C ARG A 162 -7.61 -2.63 -7.24
N LEU A 163 -7.11 -1.64 -6.50
CA LEU A 163 -6.14 -0.67 -7.01
C LEU A 163 -4.83 -1.37 -7.42
N ASN A 164 -4.35 -2.31 -6.60
CA ASN A 164 -3.20 -3.16 -6.91
C ASN A 164 -3.44 -4.03 -8.15
N GLU A 165 -4.62 -4.65 -8.26
CA GLU A 165 -4.99 -5.48 -9.43
C GLU A 165 -5.07 -4.66 -10.72
N ALA A 166 -5.55 -3.41 -10.65
CA ALA A 166 -5.73 -2.54 -11.81
C ALA A 166 -4.42 -1.87 -12.27
N LEU A 167 -3.57 -1.44 -11.32
CA LEU A 167 -2.38 -0.62 -11.61
C LEU A 167 -1.06 -1.39 -11.50
N GLY A 168 -1.05 -2.52 -10.77
CA GLY A 168 0.15 -3.17 -10.28
C GLY A 168 0.69 -2.51 -9.01
N HIS A 169 1.36 -3.30 -8.17
CA HIS A 169 1.86 -2.88 -6.85
C HIS A 169 2.71 -1.61 -6.90
N GLU A 170 3.70 -1.53 -7.79
CA GLU A 170 4.60 -0.37 -7.87
C GLU A 170 3.86 0.96 -8.14
N ARG A 171 2.75 0.93 -8.88
CA ARG A 171 1.98 2.14 -9.20
C ARG A 171 0.96 2.47 -8.11
N ALA A 172 0.42 1.46 -7.44
CA ALA A 172 -0.42 1.66 -6.26
C ALA A 172 0.41 2.21 -5.08
N ASP A 173 1.67 1.82 -4.98
CA ASP A 173 2.62 2.37 -4.01
C ASP A 173 2.78 3.90 -4.17
N LEU A 174 2.81 4.41 -5.41
CA LEU A 174 2.81 5.86 -5.67
C LEU A 174 1.55 6.56 -5.14
N VAL A 175 0.41 5.86 -5.12
CA VAL A 175 -0.84 6.39 -4.54
C VAL A 175 -0.69 6.50 -3.03
N LEU A 176 -0.23 5.45 -2.37
CA LEU A 176 -0.01 5.43 -0.92
C LEU A 176 1.02 6.48 -0.49
N ALA A 177 2.11 6.63 -1.24
CA ALA A 177 3.11 7.68 -1.02
C ALA A 177 2.50 9.09 -1.14
N ALA A 178 1.66 9.33 -2.16
CA ALA A 178 0.96 10.61 -2.34
C ALA A 178 -0.05 10.89 -1.22
N LEU A 179 -0.75 9.86 -0.72
CA LEU A 179 -1.64 9.97 0.43
C LEU A 179 -0.85 10.29 1.71
N GLY A 180 0.31 9.66 1.91
CA GLY A 180 1.20 9.98 3.02
C GLY A 180 1.64 11.45 3.03
N ALA A 181 2.07 11.96 1.87
CA ALA A 181 2.44 13.37 1.71
C ALA A 181 1.27 14.33 1.97
N ARG A 182 0.05 13.98 1.53
CA ARG A 182 -1.17 14.76 1.80
C ARG A 182 -1.52 14.79 3.27
N LEU A 183 -1.38 13.65 3.96
CA LEU A 183 -1.63 13.58 5.40
C LEU A 183 -0.65 14.47 6.17
N ALA A 184 0.64 14.39 5.81
CA ALA A 184 1.70 15.22 6.39
C ALA A 184 1.44 16.72 6.22
N ALA A 185 0.95 17.14 5.05
CA ALA A 185 0.60 18.53 4.78
C ALA A 185 -0.71 18.99 5.45
N ALA A 186 -1.60 18.05 5.77
CA ALA A 186 -2.91 18.35 6.31
C ALA A 186 -2.85 18.71 7.80
N PHE A 187 -1.93 18.14 8.58
CA PHE A 187 -1.88 18.32 10.03
C PHE A 187 -0.65 19.13 10.47
N PRO A 188 -0.73 19.85 11.60
CA PRO A 188 0.40 20.60 12.13
C PRO A 188 1.50 19.68 12.67
N PRO A 189 2.75 20.18 12.85
CA PRO A 189 3.89 19.38 13.31
C PRO A 189 3.70 18.72 14.67
N GLU A 190 2.88 19.30 15.54
CA GLU A 190 2.53 18.75 16.86
C GLU A 190 1.63 17.51 16.81
N SER A 191 1.03 17.19 15.67
CA SER A 191 0.30 15.95 15.42
C SER A 191 1.26 14.81 15.05
N LEU A 192 0.97 13.59 15.50
CA LEU A 192 1.67 12.40 15.05
C LEU A 192 0.90 11.80 13.87
N MET A 193 1.60 11.45 12.79
CA MET A 193 1.01 10.85 11.60
C MET A 193 1.78 9.58 11.25
N ALA A 194 1.04 8.52 10.91
CA ALA A 194 1.60 7.21 10.68
C ALA A 194 0.88 6.46 9.58
N ARG A 195 1.59 5.50 8.96
CA ARG A 195 0.98 4.38 8.25
C ARG A 195 1.12 3.15 9.14
N VAL A 196 -0.01 2.67 9.65
CA VAL A 196 -0.07 1.65 10.71
C VAL A 196 -0.39 0.24 10.19
N GLY A 197 -0.74 0.14 8.91
CA GLY A 197 -1.05 -1.08 8.16
C GLY A 197 -0.78 -0.88 6.66
N GLU A 198 -1.23 -1.82 5.81
CA GLU A 198 -1.00 -1.73 4.36
C GLU A 198 -1.77 -0.56 3.73
N ASP A 199 -3.04 -0.41 4.08
CA ASP A 199 -3.98 0.64 3.65
C ASP A 199 -4.37 1.60 4.79
N GLU A 200 -3.81 1.42 5.98
CA GLU A 200 -4.25 2.14 7.19
C GLU A 200 -3.32 3.30 7.55
N PHE A 201 -3.93 4.47 7.73
CA PHE A 201 -3.29 5.70 8.18
C PHE A 201 -3.82 6.12 9.55
N ALA A 202 -2.96 6.63 10.42
CA ALA A 202 -3.35 7.10 11.75
C ALA A 202 -2.85 8.52 12.02
N VAL A 203 -3.64 9.30 12.76
CA VAL A 203 -3.28 10.62 13.24
C VAL A 203 -3.66 10.79 14.70
N LEU A 204 -2.70 11.12 15.56
CA LEU A 204 -2.96 11.61 16.91
C LEU A 204 -2.79 13.13 16.92
N ALA A 205 -3.89 13.85 17.12
CA ALA A 205 -3.89 15.31 17.16
C ALA A 205 -4.21 15.84 18.57
N PRO A 206 -3.51 16.88 19.05
CA PRO A 206 -3.87 17.57 20.28
C PRO A 206 -5.15 18.39 20.10
N GLY A 207 -5.99 18.43 21.14
CA GLY A 207 -7.29 19.09 21.14
C GLY A 207 -8.44 18.18 20.70
N LEU A 208 -9.67 18.63 20.99
CA LEU A 208 -10.90 18.08 20.43
C LEU A 208 -11.16 18.74 19.08
N ILE A 209 -10.39 18.34 18.06
CA ILE A 209 -10.52 18.88 16.71
C ILE A 209 -11.29 17.88 15.83
N PRO A 210 -11.94 18.34 14.75
CA PRO A 210 -12.57 17.44 13.78
C PRO A 210 -11.50 16.80 12.88
N ALA A 211 -10.57 16.06 13.48
CA ALA A 211 -9.46 15.41 12.79
C ALA A 211 -9.95 14.41 11.73
N GLY A 212 -11.11 13.77 11.95
CA GLY A 212 -11.73 12.85 11.00
C GLY A 212 -12.11 13.53 9.69
N SER A 213 -12.81 14.68 9.75
CA SER A 213 -13.19 15.40 8.53
C SER A 213 -11.97 16.00 7.83
N ARG A 214 -11.02 16.55 8.59
CA ARG A 214 -9.76 17.09 8.04
C ARG A 214 -8.93 16.04 7.31
N LEU A 215 -8.83 14.84 7.89
CA LEU A 215 -8.16 13.70 7.25
C LEU A 215 -8.88 13.32 5.96
N ARG A 216 -10.20 13.19 6.01
CA ARG A 216 -11.03 12.85 4.84
C ARG A 216 -10.86 13.88 3.72
N GLU A 217 -10.99 15.17 4.02
CA GLU A 217 -10.80 16.28 3.08
C GLU A 217 -9.40 16.31 2.46
N ALA A 218 -8.37 15.84 3.16
CA ALA A 218 -7.02 15.79 2.64
C ALA A 218 -6.81 14.60 1.70
N LEU A 219 -7.30 13.43 2.08
CA LEU A 219 -6.96 12.17 1.42
C LEU A 219 -7.93 11.80 0.29
N GLU A 220 -9.22 12.14 0.38
CA GLU A 220 -10.22 11.82 -0.65
C GLU A 220 -10.19 12.74 -1.87
N ARG A 221 -9.26 13.71 -1.91
CA ARG A 221 -9.07 14.55 -3.10
C ARG A 221 -8.67 13.67 -4.30
N PRO A 222 -9.20 13.91 -5.50
CA PRO A 222 -8.73 13.20 -6.69
C PRO A 222 -7.22 13.37 -6.86
N LEU A 223 -6.52 12.34 -7.31
CA LEU A 223 -5.12 12.40 -7.71
C LEU A 223 -4.90 11.67 -9.02
N ARG A 224 -3.89 12.13 -9.77
CA ARG A 224 -3.50 11.47 -11.01
C ARG A 224 -2.19 10.75 -10.82
N VAL A 225 -2.19 9.43 -11.00
CA VAL A 225 -1.00 8.57 -10.85
C VAL A 225 -0.87 7.68 -12.07
N ALA A 226 0.32 7.66 -12.67
CA ALA A 226 0.62 6.87 -13.88
C ALA A 226 -0.41 7.02 -15.03
N GLY A 227 -0.99 8.22 -15.16
CA GLY A 227 -1.98 8.53 -16.20
C GLY A 227 -3.45 8.27 -15.82
N PHE A 228 -3.73 7.62 -14.69
CA PHE A 228 -5.06 7.30 -14.18
C PHE A 228 -5.54 8.35 -13.17
N ASP A 229 -6.81 8.74 -13.28
CA ASP A 229 -7.49 9.55 -12.27
C ASP A 229 -8.05 8.63 -11.17
N ILE A 230 -7.60 8.85 -9.95
CA ILE A 230 -7.87 8.03 -8.77
C ILE A 230 -8.65 8.87 -7.78
N HIS A 231 -9.74 8.29 -7.28
CA HIS A 231 -10.63 8.88 -6.27
C HIS A 231 -10.58 8.00 -5.03
N PRO A 232 -9.66 8.27 -4.08
CA PRO A 232 -9.56 7.50 -2.84
C PRO A 232 -10.83 7.68 -2.01
N THR A 233 -11.34 6.59 -1.43
CA THR A 233 -12.39 6.65 -0.41
C THR A 233 -11.89 5.96 0.85
N LEU A 234 -12.34 6.45 2.00
CA LEU A 234 -11.85 5.99 3.29
C LEU A 234 -12.96 5.60 4.25
N ALA A 235 -12.76 4.51 4.97
CA ALA A 235 -13.44 4.27 6.23
C ALA A 235 -12.64 4.96 7.36
N VAL A 236 -13.32 5.74 8.20
CA VAL A 236 -12.66 6.55 9.24
C VAL A 236 -13.28 6.23 10.60
N GLY A 237 -12.42 5.91 11.57
CA GLY A 237 -12.75 5.72 12.97
C GLY A 237 -12.01 6.74 13.83
N ALA A 238 -12.70 7.34 14.80
CA ALA A 238 -12.12 8.34 15.69
C ALA A 238 -12.40 8.00 17.15
N VAL A 239 -11.42 8.25 18.00
CA VAL A 239 -11.53 8.07 19.46
C VAL A 239 -10.92 9.28 20.13
N GLU A 240 -11.66 9.88 21.06
CA GLU A 240 -11.17 10.96 21.91
C GLU A 240 -10.54 10.36 23.17
N ALA A 241 -9.48 10.99 23.64
CA ALA A 241 -8.79 10.62 24.87
C ALA A 241 -8.38 11.86 25.66
N GLN A 242 -8.41 11.76 26.97
CA GLN A 242 -7.82 12.75 27.85
C GLN A 242 -6.39 12.31 28.20
N GLY A 243 -5.41 13.20 27.98
CA GLY A 243 -4.03 12.98 28.40
C GLY A 243 -3.80 13.31 29.89
N GLY A 244 -2.66 12.88 30.42
CA GLY A 244 -2.27 13.00 31.83
C GLY A 244 -1.93 11.66 32.48
N ASP A 245 -1.90 11.61 33.81
CA ASP A 245 -1.50 10.42 34.58
C ASP A 245 -2.42 9.21 34.37
N ASP A 246 -3.71 9.47 34.10
CA ASP A 246 -4.74 8.46 33.82
C ASP A 246 -4.99 8.22 32.33
N ALA A 247 -4.06 8.65 31.46
CA ALA A 247 -4.21 8.48 30.02
C ALA A 247 -4.28 6.99 29.62
N PRO A 248 -5.13 6.62 28.64
CA PRO A 248 -5.22 5.25 28.15
C PRO A 248 -3.90 4.81 27.50
N ASP A 249 -3.59 3.52 27.54
CA ASP A 249 -2.44 3.00 26.78
C ASP A 249 -2.63 3.24 25.27
N ALA A 250 -1.56 3.74 24.64
CA ALA A 250 -1.58 4.15 23.25
C ALA A 250 -1.93 3.02 22.27
N ALA A 251 -1.52 1.78 22.55
CA ALA A 251 -1.82 0.65 21.68
C ALA A 251 -3.30 0.26 21.78
N GLU A 252 -3.87 0.31 22.98
CA GLU A 252 -5.31 0.10 23.19
C GLU A 252 -6.15 1.22 22.56
N LEU A 253 -5.70 2.48 22.65
CA LEU A 253 -6.37 3.60 21.99
C LEU A 253 -6.39 3.42 20.46
N LEU A 254 -5.26 3.02 19.87
CA LEU A 254 -5.16 2.71 18.44
C LEU A 254 -6.11 1.57 18.04
N ARG A 255 -6.11 0.48 18.82
CA ARG A 255 -7.01 -0.66 18.58
C ARG A 255 -8.49 -0.24 18.63
N ARG A 256 -8.88 0.65 19.54
CA ARG A 256 -10.27 1.15 19.59
C ARG A 256 -10.64 1.95 18.34
N ALA A 257 -9.71 2.75 17.83
CA ALA A 257 -9.92 3.50 16.59
C ALA A 257 -10.03 2.56 15.37
N GLU A 258 -9.22 1.49 15.30
CA GLU A 258 -9.33 0.44 14.29
C GLU A 258 -10.67 -0.30 14.36
N LEU A 259 -11.15 -0.63 15.56
CA LEU A 259 -12.48 -1.23 15.73
C LEU A 259 -13.61 -0.28 15.27
N ALA A 260 -13.44 1.03 15.47
CA ALA A 260 -14.38 2.03 14.96
C ALA A 260 -14.34 2.11 13.42
N VAL A 261 -13.18 1.92 12.80
CA VAL A 261 -13.05 1.76 11.33
C VAL A 261 -13.77 0.50 10.85
N GLU A 262 -13.59 -0.64 11.51
CA GLU A 262 -14.29 -1.87 11.12
C GLU A 262 -15.81 -1.75 11.27
N ALA A 263 -16.28 -1.10 12.34
CA ALA A 263 -17.69 -0.77 12.50
C ALA A 263 -18.20 0.17 11.38
N ALA A 264 -17.39 1.16 10.97
CA ALA A 264 -17.69 2.03 9.84
C ALA A 264 -17.79 1.25 8.51
N LYS A 265 -16.83 0.35 8.25
CA LYS A 265 -16.85 -0.52 7.06
C LYS A 265 -18.08 -1.42 7.02
N ALA A 266 -18.48 -1.95 8.18
CA ALA A 266 -19.67 -2.80 8.32
C ALA A 266 -20.99 -2.01 8.18
N ALA A 267 -21.02 -0.74 8.63
CA ALA A 267 -22.16 0.15 8.45
C ALA A 267 -22.32 0.66 7.00
N GLY A 268 -21.25 0.55 6.20
CA GLY A 268 -21.22 0.80 4.77
C GLY A 268 -19.84 1.28 4.36
N ARG A 269 -19.18 0.55 3.45
CA ARG A 269 -17.91 0.96 2.81
C ARG A 269 -18.04 2.40 2.28
N GLY A 270 -17.43 3.35 3.01
CA GLY A 270 -17.51 4.80 2.78
C GLY A 270 -18.12 5.65 3.92
N GLY A 271 -18.71 5.07 4.98
CA GLY A 271 -19.46 5.83 6.00
C GLY A 271 -19.02 5.57 7.44
N GLY A 272 -18.14 6.43 7.96
CA GLY A 272 -17.81 6.48 9.39
C GLY A 272 -18.98 6.96 10.23
N ALA A 273 -19.56 6.08 11.05
CA ALA A 273 -20.38 6.49 12.17
C ALA A 273 -19.48 7.08 13.27
N ALA A 274 -19.27 8.40 13.23
CA ALA A 274 -19.04 9.22 14.41
C ALA A 274 -20.09 10.34 14.41
N TYR A 275 -20.90 10.33 15.46
CA TYR A 275 -22.06 11.17 15.68
C TYR A 275 -21.66 12.65 15.70
N GLY A 276 -22.09 13.44 14.70
CA GLY A 276 -21.86 14.89 14.68
C GLY A 276 -22.02 15.56 13.32
N SER A 277 -23.23 16.06 13.04
CA SER A 277 -23.56 17.11 12.05
C SER A 277 -23.26 16.91 10.54
N GLY A 278 -22.58 15.84 10.11
CA GLY A 278 -22.40 15.53 8.68
C GLY A 278 -23.52 14.68 8.05
N MET A 279 -24.46 14.19 8.86
CA MET A 279 -25.36 13.08 8.50
C MET A 279 -26.50 13.43 7.54
N GLU A 280 -26.74 14.71 7.23
CA GLU A 280 -27.78 15.04 6.24
C GLU A 280 -27.31 14.78 4.80
N SER A 281 -26.01 14.80 4.49
CA SER A 281 -25.56 14.67 3.08
C SER A 281 -25.47 13.22 2.58
N ASP A 282 -24.85 12.32 3.35
CA ASP A 282 -24.52 10.97 2.84
C ASP A 282 -25.67 9.96 2.97
N GLY A 283 -26.51 10.09 4.01
CA GLY A 283 -27.77 9.35 4.12
C GLY A 283 -28.72 9.70 2.97
N LEU A 284 -28.82 11.00 2.63
CA LEU A 284 -29.61 11.46 1.48
C LEU A 284 -28.99 10.99 0.16
N SER A 285 -27.67 10.87 0.03
CA SER A 285 -26.99 10.39 -1.18
C SER A 285 -27.26 8.91 -1.47
N ARG A 286 -27.22 8.04 -0.44
CA ARG A 286 -27.57 6.60 -0.58
C ARG A 286 -29.07 6.40 -0.80
N LEU A 287 -29.93 7.05 -0.01
CA LEU A 287 -31.39 7.03 -0.20
C LEU A 287 -31.79 7.55 -1.59
N ALA A 288 -31.11 8.59 -2.09
CA ALA A 288 -31.32 9.10 -3.44
C ALA A 288 -30.89 8.08 -4.50
N LEU A 289 -29.76 7.40 -4.31
CA LEU A 289 -29.31 6.36 -5.25
C LEU A 289 -30.23 5.14 -5.23
N GLU A 290 -30.75 4.73 -4.07
CA GLU A 290 -31.78 3.69 -3.94
C GLU A 290 -33.08 4.08 -4.64
N GLY A 291 -33.52 5.33 -4.44
CA GLY A 291 -34.69 5.88 -5.12
C GLY A 291 -34.52 5.91 -6.64
N ASP A 292 -33.33 6.34 -7.10
CA ASP A 292 -32.98 6.38 -8.52
C ASP A 292 -32.92 4.95 -9.10
N LEU A 293 -32.28 4.00 -8.41
CA LEU A 293 -32.06 2.63 -8.85
C LEU A 293 -33.37 1.84 -8.97
N ARG A 294 -34.30 2.00 -8.02
CA ARG A 294 -35.61 1.33 -8.01
C ARG A 294 -36.41 1.55 -9.30
N GLY A 295 -36.23 2.71 -9.95
CA GLY A 295 -36.86 3.00 -11.24
C GLY A 295 -35.94 2.89 -12.46
N ALA A 296 -34.62 2.74 -12.27
CA ALA A 296 -33.65 2.76 -13.37
C ALA A 296 -33.82 1.59 -14.36
N VAL A 297 -34.20 0.42 -13.84
CA VAL A 297 -34.51 -0.78 -14.65
C VAL A 297 -35.67 -0.50 -15.61
N GLY A 298 -36.77 0.06 -15.09
CA GLY A 298 -37.95 0.41 -15.89
C GLY A 298 -37.75 1.58 -16.86
N ARG A 299 -36.83 2.51 -16.52
CA ARG A 299 -36.50 3.68 -17.38
C ARG A 299 -35.51 3.37 -18.49
N GLY A 300 -35.00 2.13 -18.58
CA GLY A 300 -34.02 1.75 -19.60
C GLY A 300 -32.65 2.42 -19.41
N GLU A 301 -32.34 2.85 -18.19
CA GLU A 301 -31.05 3.47 -17.85
C GLU A 301 -29.96 2.41 -17.64
N ILE A 302 -30.36 1.18 -17.30
CA ILE A 302 -29.47 0.04 -17.10
C ILE A 302 -29.49 -0.82 -18.38
N GLY A 303 -28.31 -1.24 -18.84
CA GLY A 303 -28.20 -2.13 -19.99
C GLY A 303 -26.78 -2.60 -20.30
N PRO A 304 -26.64 -3.48 -21.31
CA PRO A 304 -25.37 -4.09 -21.66
C PRO A 304 -24.48 -3.14 -22.46
N PHE A 305 -23.21 -3.11 -22.10
CA PHE A 305 -22.10 -2.69 -22.95
C PHE A 305 -21.31 -3.93 -23.34
N PHE A 306 -20.72 -3.93 -24.53
CA PHE A 306 -20.16 -5.15 -25.12
C PHE A 306 -18.65 -5.03 -25.28
N GLN A 307 -17.91 -5.88 -24.58
CA GLN A 307 -16.46 -5.97 -24.71
C GLN A 307 -16.10 -7.10 -25.70
N PRO A 308 -15.30 -6.84 -26.75
CA PRO A 308 -14.98 -7.85 -27.75
C PRO A 308 -14.06 -8.94 -27.20
N ILE A 309 -14.33 -10.18 -27.60
CA ILE A 309 -13.52 -11.37 -27.33
C ILE A 309 -12.91 -11.81 -28.66
N VAL A 310 -11.58 -11.97 -28.71
CA VAL A 310 -10.84 -12.33 -29.93
C VAL A 310 -10.17 -13.69 -29.81
N ARG A 311 -10.08 -14.42 -30.92
CA ARG A 311 -9.40 -15.71 -30.99
C ARG A 311 -7.89 -15.47 -31.13
N LEU A 312 -7.08 -15.95 -30.19
CA LEU A 312 -5.63 -15.62 -30.14
C LEU A 312 -4.84 -16.10 -31.36
N ASN A 313 -5.26 -17.17 -32.01
CA ASN A 313 -4.55 -17.75 -33.15
C ASN A 313 -4.81 -17.02 -34.48
N SER A 314 -5.97 -16.37 -34.65
CA SER A 314 -6.34 -15.66 -35.89
C SER A 314 -6.51 -14.15 -35.70
N GLY A 315 -6.65 -13.67 -34.47
CA GLY A 315 -7.00 -12.28 -34.16
C GLY A 315 -8.45 -11.92 -34.49
N GLU A 316 -9.25 -12.89 -34.96
CA GLU A 316 -10.63 -12.66 -35.37
C GLU A 316 -11.55 -12.51 -34.17
N LEU A 317 -12.61 -11.71 -34.35
CA LEU A 317 -13.65 -11.54 -33.36
C LEU A 317 -14.40 -12.87 -33.16
N SER A 318 -14.39 -13.37 -31.93
CA SER A 318 -15.09 -14.58 -31.52
C SER A 318 -16.46 -14.29 -30.92
N GLY A 319 -16.64 -13.13 -30.31
CA GLY A 319 -17.88 -12.78 -29.61
C GLY A 319 -17.71 -11.56 -28.73
N PHE A 320 -18.63 -11.40 -27.79
CA PHE A 320 -18.64 -10.29 -26.84
C PHE A 320 -18.98 -10.76 -25.42
N GLU A 321 -18.44 -10.06 -24.43
CA GLU A 321 -18.96 -10.10 -23.06
C GLU A 321 -19.90 -8.92 -22.83
N ALA A 322 -21.12 -9.22 -22.35
CA ALA A 322 -22.11 -8.22 -21.98
C ALA A 322 -21.88 -7.78 -20.52
N LEU A 323 -21.45 -6.53 -20.35
CA LEU A 323 -21.14 -5.92 -19.07
C LEU A 323 -22.21 -4.89 -18.71
N CYS A 324 -22.82 -5.05 -17.54
CA CYS A 324 -23.87 -4.16 -17.07
C CYS A 324 -23.33 -2.74 -16.85
N ARG A 325 -24.08 -1.72 -17.27
CA ARG A 325 -23.79 -0.30 -17.01
C ARG A 325 -25.08 0.44 -16.71
N TRP A 326 -24.99 1.45 -15.85
CA TRP A 326 -26.10 2.35 -15.55
C TRP A 326 -25.81 3.76 -16.06
N ARG A 327 -26.59 4.21 -17.04
CA ARG A 327 -26.60 5.59 -17.54
C ARG A 327 -27.41 6.47 -16.58
N HIS A 328 -26.81 6.84 -15.46
CA HIS A 328 -27.45 7.65 -14.45
C HIS A 328 -27.64 9.10 -14.94
N PRO A 329 -28.84 9.71 -14.83
CA PRO A 329 -29.13 11.04 -15.37
C PRO A 329 -28.21 12.17 -14.86
N ARG A 330 -27.87 12.13 -13.57
CA ARG A 330 -26.99 13.10 -12.90
C ARG A 330 -25.52 12.68 -12.81
N ARG A 331 -25.25 11.39 -12.55
CA ARG A 331 -23.89 10.87 -12.26
C ARG A 331 -23.16 10.34 -13.49
N GLY A 332 -23.80 10.31 -14.66
CA GLY A 332 -23.20 9.80 -15.88
C GLY A 332 -23.19 8.27 -15.93
N LEU A 333 -22.18 7.69 -16.59
CA LEU A 333 -22.11 6.25 -16.78
C LEU A 333 -21.47 5.57 -15.57
N LEU A 334 -22.27 4.82 -14.81
CA LEU A 334 -21.81 4.09 -13.63
C LEU A 334 -21.42 2.65 -13.99
N PRO A 335 -20.24 2.18 -13.53
CA PRO A 335 -19.83 0.79 -13.63
C PRO A 335 -20.58 -0.10 -12.61
N PRO A 336 -20.61 -1.42 -12.84
CA PRO A 336 -21.40 -2.37 -12.03
C PRO A 336 -21.01 -2.34 -10.55
N ASP A 337 -19.74 -2.11 -10.24
CA ASP A 337 -19.20 -2.05 -8.88
C ASP A 337 -19.77 -0.91 -8.00
N GLU A 338 -20.42 0.07 -8.62
CA GLU A 338 -21.01 1.22 -7.93
C GLU A 338 -22.50 1.02 -7.60
N PHE A 339 -23.19 0.08 -8.27
CA PHE A 339 -24.65 -0.07 -8.08
C PHE A 339 -25.14 -1.51 -7.96
N LEU A 340 -24.42 -2.53 -8.43
CA LEU A 340 -24.84 -3.93 -8.27
C LEU A 340 -24.91 -4.39 -6.81
N PRO A 341 -23.99 -4.01 -5.89
CA PRO A 341 -24.14 -4.35 -4.48
C PRO A 341 -25.45 -3.81 -3.89
N LEU A 342 -25.82 -2.58 -4.27
CA LEU A 342 -27.07 -1.96 -3.84
C LEU A 342 -28.29 -2.66 -4.48
N ALA A 343 -28.18 -3.04 -5.75
CA ALA A 343 -29.23 -3.81 -6.44
C ALA A 343 -29.47 -5.16 -5.76
N GLU A 344 -28.42 -5.82 -5.29
CA GLU A 344 -28.49 -7.08 -4.55
C GLU A 344 -29.20 -6.90 -3.20
N GLU A 345 -28.82 -5.89 -2.42
CA GLU A 345 -29.51 -5.53 -1.16
C GLU A 345 -30.99 -5.21 -1.37
N MET A 346 -31.32 -4.59 -2.52
CA MET A 346 -32.69 -4.21 -2.89
C MET A 346 -33.49 -5.35 -3.55
N GLY A 347 -32.89 -6.51 -3.79
CA GLY A 347 -33.53 -7.63 -4.47
C GLY A 347 -33.80 -7.41 -5.98
N LEU A 348 -33.09 -6.48 -6.61
CA LEU A 348 -33.25 -6.11 -8.04
C LEU A 348 -32.37 -6.95 -8.99
N MET A 349 -31.55 -7.87 -8.47
CA MET A 349 -30.61 -8.64 -9.29
C MET A 349 -31.31 -9.51 -10.33
N GLU A 350 -32.47 -10.07 -10.00
CA GLU A 350 -33.27 -10.88 -10.93
C GLU A 350 -33.80 -10.04 -12.09
N ASP A 351 -34.34 -8.86 -11.82
CA ASP A 351 -34.85 -7.93 -12.84
C ASP A 351 -33.74 -7.43 -13.77
N ILE A 352 -32.58 -7.08 -13.20
CA ILE A 352 -31.40 -6.65 -13.95
C ILE A 352 -30.86 -7.80 -14.80
N GLY A 353 -30.80 -9.01 -14.24
CA GLY A 353 -30.40 -10.22 -14.92
C GLY A 353 -31.26 -10.53 -16.14
N GLU A 354 -32.58 -10.55 -15.96
CA GLU A 354 -33.54 -10.78 -17.04
C GLU A 354 -33.41 -9.70 -18.14
N LEU A 355 -33.26 -8.44 -17.75
CA LEU A 355 -32.99 -7.33 -18.68
C LEU A 355 -31.71 -7.56 -19.47
N MET A 356 -30.62 -7.95 -18.82
CA MET A 356 -29.30 -8.15 -19.42
C MET A 356 -29.32 -9.30 -20.43
N ILE A 357 -29.91 -10.45 -20.08
CA ILE A 357 -30.02 -11.61 -20.98
C ILE A 357 -30.88 -11.25 -22.20
N ARG A 358 -32.05 -10.65 -21.97
CA ARG A 358 -32.98 -10.25 -23.03
C ARG A 358 -32.36 -9.23 -24.00
N ALA A 359 -31.72 -8.19 -23.46
CA ALA A 359 -31.09 -7.15 -24.26
C ALA A 359 -29.90 -7.69 -25.06
N SER A 360 -29.09 -8.56 -24.46
CA SER A 360 -27.95 -9.21 -25.13
C SER A 360 -28.40 -10.15 -26.24
N ALA A 361 -29.43 -10.98 -25.99
CA ALA A 361 -30.01 -11.87 -27.01
C ALA A 361 -30.58 -11.08 -28.19
N ARG A 362 -31.31 -10.00 -27.93
CA ARG A 362 -31.80 -9.09 -28.98
C ARG A 362 -30.64 -8.51 -29.79
N GLN A 363 -29.63 -7.98 -29.11
CA GLN A 363 -28.50 -7.33 -29.77
C GLN A 363 -27.69 -8.33 -30.63
N LEU A 364 -27.49 -9.54 -30.14
CA LEU A 364 -26.82 -10.60 -30.89
C LEU A 364 -27.60 -10.97 -32.16
N SER A 365 -28.93 -11.09 -32.07
CA SER A 365 -29.79 -11.34 -33.23
C SER A 365 -29.67 -10.23 -34.29
N GLU A 366 -29.65 -8.97 -33.86
CA GLU A 366 -29.45 -7.83 -34.77
C GLU A 366 -28.08 -7.88 -35.47
N TRP A 367 -27.02 -8.27 -34.75
CA TRP A 367 -25.69 -8.44 -35.35
C TRP A 367 -25.66 -9.60 -36.35
N GLN A 368 -26.22 -10.76 -36.00
CA GLN A 368 -26.32 -11.91 -36.89
C GLN A 368 -27.11 -11.58 -38.17
N ALA A 369 -28.17 -10.76 -38.06
CA ALA A 369 -28.97 -10.35 -39.20
C ALA A 369 -28.27 -9.33 -40.10
N LYS A 370 -27.55 -8.35 -39.51
CA LYS A 370 -26.85 -7.29 -40.26
C LYS A 370 -25.53 -7.76 -40.88
N HIS A 371 -24.89 -8.76 -40.28
CA HIS A 371 -23.59 -9.25 -40.70
C HIS A 371 -23.66 -10.77 -40.91
N PRO A 372 -23.86 -11.26 -42.14
CA PRO A 372 -23.98 -12.68 -42.40
C PRO A 372 -22.83 -13.56 -41.89
N PRO A 373 -21.55 -13.14 -41.77
CA PRO A 373 -20.50 -13.94 -41.12
C PRO A 373 -20.62 -14.03 -39.58
N ALA A 374 -21.45 -13.18 -38.96
CA ALA A 374 -21.58 -13.06 -37.52
C ALA A 374 -22.40 -14.16 -36.84
N TRP A 375 -22.90 -15.17 -37.58
CA TRP A 375 -23.59 -16.33 -36.98
C TRP A 375 -22.69 -17.12 -36.02
N GLN A 376 -21.36 -16.98 -36.13
CA GLN A 376 -20.40 -17.59 -35.23
C GLN A 376 -20.11 -16.76 -33.96
N LEU A 377 -20.63 -15.52 -33.88
CA LEU A 377 -20.40 -14.68 -32.71
C LEU A 377 -21.21 -15.18 -31.52
N THR A 378 -20.54 -15.28 -30.38
CA THR A 378 -21.17 -15.56 -29.10
C THR A 378 -21.35 -14.28 -28.29
N CYS A 379 -22.30 -14.30 -27.35
CA CYS A 379 -22.44 -13.25 -26.35
C CYS A 379 -22.49 -13.89 -24.96
N SER A 380 -21.47 -13.64 -24.14
CA SER A 380 -21.43 -14.08 -22.74
C SER A 380 -22.18 -13.09 -21.87
N VAL A 381 -23.08 -13.59 -21.02
CA VAL A 381 -23.83 -12.78 -20.05
C VAL A 381 -23.52 -13.34 -18.65
N ASN A 382 -23.12 -12.46 -17.74
CA ASN A 382 -22.83 -12.82 -16.36
C ASN A 382 -24.13 -13.11 -15.59
N LEU A 383 -24.11 -14.14 -14.73
CA LEU A 383 -25.22 -14.53 -13.87
C LEU A 383 -24.78 -14.42 -12.41
N SER A 384 -25.67 -13.91 -11.56
CA SER A 384 -25.51 -13.93 -10.10
C SER A 384 -25.80 -15.32 -9.52
N THR A 385 -25.33 -15.55 -8.29
CA THR A 385 -25.59 -16.80 -7.56
C THR A 385 -27.09 -17.08 -7.40
N GLY A 386 -27.90 -16.04 -7.16
CA GLY A 386 -29.34 -16.17 -7.03
C GLY A 386 -30.01 -16.64 -8.33
N GLU A 387 -29.58 -16.11 -9.48
CA GLU A 387 -30.11 -16.50 -10.78
C GLU A 387 -29.80 -17.95 -11.15
N ILE A 388 -28.60 -18.44 -10.80
CA ILE A 388 -28.20 -19.84 -11.05
C ILE A 388 -29.13 -20.83 -10.34
N HIS A 389 -29.66 -20.45 -9.17
CA HIS A 389 -30.57 -21.28 -8.39
C HIS A 389 -32.05 -21.11 -8.81
N ARG A 390 -32.37 -20.20 -9.73
CA ARG A 390 -33.74 -19.92 -10.15
C ARG A 390 -34.31 -21.05 -11.01
N GLN A 391 -35.45 -21.59 -10.58
CA GLN A 391 -36.23 -22.53 -11.38
C GLN A 391 -36.78 -21.82 -12.62
N GLY A 392 -36.61 -22.41 -13.81
CA GLY A 392 -37.07 -21.81 -15.07
C GLY A 392 -35.98 -21.08 -15.87
N LEU A 393 -34.75 -20.92 -15.35
CA LEU A 393 -33.67 -20.21 -16.04
C LEU A 393 -33.38 -20.82 -17.43
N VAL A 394 -33.31 -22.14 -17.51
CA VAL A 394 -33.00 -22.85 -18.77
C VAL A 394 -34.11 -22.63 -19.79
N GLU A 395 -35.36 -22.74 -19.36
CA GLU A 395 -36.55 -22.52 -20.17
C GLU A 395 -36.63 -21.09 -20.70
N ASP A 396 -36.31 -20.11 -19.86
CA ASP A 396 -36.32 -18.69 -20.25
C ASP A 396 -35.22 -18.39 -21.28
N VAL A 397 -34.01 -18.91 -21.07
CA VAL A 397 -32.90 -18.75 -22.02
C VAL A 397 -33.24 -19.44 -23.34
N ALA A 398 -33.76 -20.67 -23.32
CA ALA A 398 -34.20 -21.39 -24.51
C ALA A 398 -35.33 -20.64 -25.25
N GLY A 399 -36.27 -20.07 -24.50
CA GLY A 399 -37.34 -19.22 -25.02
C GLY A 399 -36.80 -17.98 -25.71
N LEU A 400 -35.79 -17.31 -25.13
CA LEU A 400 -35.14 -16.13 -25.72
C LEU A 400 -34.35 -16.49 -26.99
N ILE A 401 -33.62 -17.62 -27.01
CA ILE A 401 -32.93 -18.13 -28.20
C ILE A 401 -33.92 -18.33 -29.35
N SER A 402 -35.04 -19.00 -29.07
CA SER A 402 -36.10 -19.25 -30.05
C SER A 402 -36.76 -17.95 -30.52
N LYS A 403 -37.17 -17.08 -29.58
CA LYS A 403 -37.83 -15.80 -29.86
C LYS A 403 -37.00 -14.89 -30.76
N TYR A 404 -35.70 -14.78 -30.48
CA TYR A 404 -34.79 -13.94 -31.26
C TYR A 404 -34.14 -14.67 -32.44
N ARG A 405 -34.53 -15.94 -32.69
CA ARG A 405 -34.03 -16.79 -33.78
C ARG A 405 -32.50 -16.83 -33.81
N LEU A 406 -31.88 -16.89 -32.64
CA LEU A 406 -30.44 -16.97 -32.51
C LEU A 406 -29.97 -18.29 -33.10
N ARG A 407 -29.00 -18.22 -34.01
CA ARG A 407 -28.34 -19.42 -34.53
C ARG A 407 -27.32 -19.87 -33.48
N THR A 408 -27.58 -21.02 -32.88
CA THR A 408 -26.72 -21.69 -31.90
C THR A 408 -25.77 -22.67 -32.57
#